data_AF-A0A090R0K1-F1
#
_entry.id   AF-A0A090R0K1-F1
#
_cell.length_a   1.000
_cell.length_b   1.000
_cell.length_c   1.000
_cell.angle_alpha   90.00
_cell.angle_beta   90.00
_cell.angle_gamma   90.00
#
_symmetry.space_group_name_H-M   'P 1'
#
loop_
_entity.id
_entity.type
_entity.pdbx_description
1 polymer ?
#
loop_
_entity_poly.entity_id
_entity_poly.type
_entity_poly.pdbx_seq_one_letter_code
_entity_poly.pdbx_strand_id
1 'polypeptide(L)'
;MTITFDMVTKLVTGDVAMKNLSGPISIAKGAGMTADIGILSFLGFLALISVNLGIVNLLPLPVLDGGHLMFFAIEAVTRRPVSERVQEIGFRVGSAILVALMAVALFNDFTRL
;
A
#
# COMPACT_ATOMS: atom_id res chain seq x y z
N MET A 1 -15.85 11.10 15.52
CA MET A 1 -15.98 9.63 15.41
C MET A 1 -16.33 9.14 14.00
N THR A 2 -16.83 9.98 13.10
CA THR A 2 -17.13 9.62 11.69
C THR A 2 -15.87 9.47 10.82
N ILE A 3 -14.85 10.30 11.04
CA ILE A 3 -13.61 10.32 10.23
C ILE A 3 -12.86 8.98 10.28
N THR A 4 -12.78 8.35 11.45
CA THR A 4 -12.11 7.05 11.64
C THR A 4 -12.83 5.93 10.90
N PHE A 5 -14.17 5.93 10.94
CA PHE A 5 -14.98 4.92 10.26
C PHE A 5 -14.90 5.09 8.74
N ASP A 6 -14.98 6.32 8.24
CA ASP A 6 -14.84 6.62 6.82
C ASP A 6 -13.45 6.25 6.27
N MET A 7 -12.39 6.44 7.06
CA MET A 7 -11.04 5.99 6.66
C MET A 7 -10.98 4.47 6.53
N VAL A 8 -11.57 3.72 7.46
CA VAL A 8 -11.64 2.25 7.40
C VAL A 8 -12.45 1.78 6.20
N THR A 9 -13.58 2.43 5.90
CA THR A 9 -14.39 2.10 4.72
C THR A 9 -13.67 2.42 3.41
N LYS A 10 -12.96 3.55 3.33
CA LYS A 10 -12.15 3.93 2.17
C LYS A 10 -10.91 3.04 2.00
N LEU A 11 -10.37 2.50 3.10
CA LEU A 11 -9.35 1.44 3.12
C LEU A 11 -9.84 0.17 2.42
N VAL A 12 -11.03 -0.29 2.80
CA VAL A 12 -11.64 -1.52 2.29
C VAL A 12 -12.08 -1.36 0.83
N THR A 13 -12.46 -0.15 0.40
CA THR A 13 -12.81 0.16 -1.00
C THR A 13 -11.61 0.51 -1.89
N GLY A 14 -10.39 0.61 -1.34
CA GLY A 14 -9.17 0.92 -2.11
C GLY A 14 -9.04 2.38 -2.58
N ASP A 15 -10.01 3.23 -2.24
CA ASP A 15 -10.15 4.60 -2.75
C ASP A 15 -9.09 5.57 -2.14
N VAL A 16 -8.53 5.22 -0.98
CA VAL A 16 -7.43 5.97 -0.34
C VAL A 16 -6.11 5.74 -1.08
N ALA A 17 -5.86 4.53 -1.58
CA ALA A 17 -4.58 4.15 -2.16
C ALA A 17 -4.30 4.93 -3.46
N MET A 18 -5.30 5.09 -4.34
CA MET A 18 -5.12 5.76 -5.63
C MET A 18 -4.89 7.28 -5.53
N LYS A 19 -5.42 7.93 -4.49
CA LYS A 19 -5.25 9.39 -4.28
C LYS A 19 -4.02 9.74 -3.43
N ASN A 20 -3.55 8.82 -2.59
CA ASN A 20 -2.38 9.01 -1.72
C ASN A 20 -1.13 8.28 -2.21
N LEU A 21 -1.14 7.67 -3.40
CA LEU A 21 0.06 7.14 -4.03
C LEU A 21 1.00 8.29 -4.43
N SER A 22 1.69 8.84 -3.44
CA SER A 22 2.85 9.70 -3.67
C SER A 22 3.97 8.79 -4.12
N GLY A 23 4.47 8.97 -5.33
CA GLY A 23 5.57 8.16 -5.81
C GLY A 23 6.86 8.42 -5.01
N PRO A 24 7.89 7.56 -5.17
CA PRO A 24 9.12 7.62 -4.37
C PRO A 24 9.80 8.99 -4.40
N ILE A 25 9.73 9.70 -5.53
CA ILE A 25 10.33 11.02 -5.69
C ILE A 25 9.54 12.07 -4.91
N SER A 26 8.21 12.00 -4.98
CA SER A 26 7.32 12.90 -4.23
C SER A 26 7.51 12.73 -2.72
N ILE A 27 7.71 11.49 -2.24
CA ILE A 27 8.03 11.20 -0.84
C ILE A 27 9.38 11.81 -0.45
N ALA A 28 10.41 11.63 -1.27
CA ALA A 28 11.74 12.19 -1.01
C ALA A 28 11.72 13.72 -0.95
N LYS A 29 11.02 14.39 -1.88
CA LYS A 29 10.85 15.85 -1.85
C LYS A 29 10.07 16.32 -0.61
N GLY A 30 8.98 15.63 -0.27
CA GLY A 30 8.18 15.93 0.93
C GLY A 30 8.98 15.77 2.23
N ALA A 31 9.82 14.73 2.31
CA ALA A 31 10.72 14.51 3.43
C ALA A 31 11.73 15.67 3.57
N GLY A 32 12.36 16.10 2.47
CA GLY A 32 13.28 17.25 2.49
C GLY A 32 12.61 18.55 2.96
N MET A 33 11.47 18.90 2.36
CA MET A 33 10.72 20.12 2.73
C MET A 33 10.30 20.11 4.21
N THR A 34 9.84 18.97 4.73
CA THR A 34 9.38 18.90 6.12
C THR A 34 10.54 18.82 7.12
N ALA A 35 11.68 18.25 6.72
CA ALA A 35 12.91 18.30 7.51
C ALA A 35 13.44 19.74 7.65
N ASP A 36 13.39 20.55 6.58
CA ASP A 36 13.81 21.95 6.61
C ASP A 36 12.92 22.83 7.51
N ILE A 37 11.62 22.51 7.61
CA ILE A 37 10.68 23.21 8.50
C ILE A 37 10.95 22.86 9.98
N GLY A 38 11.41 21.64 10.26
CA GLY A 38 11.81 21.20 11.60
C GLY A 38 11.30 19.80 11.98
N ILE A 39 11.83 19.28 13.08
CA ILE A 39 11.64 17.88 13.49
C ILE A 39 10.17 17.49 13.71
N LEU A 40 9.34 18.41 14.22
CA LEU A 40 7.94 18.12 14.49
C LEU A 40 7.14 17.91 13.20
N SER A 41 7.38 18.75 12.19
CA SER A 41 6.77 18.63 10.86
C SER A 41 7.25 17.36 10.14
N PHE A 42 8.55 17.05 10.25
CA PHE A 42 9.12 15.83 9.69
C PHE A 42 8.51 14.57 10.31
N LEU A 43 8.36 14.52 11.65
CA LEU A 43 7.70 13.40 12.32
C LEU A 43 6.23 13.26 11.92
N GLY A 44 5.50 14.38 11.75
CA GLY A 44 4.13 14.36 11.23
C GLY A 44 4.03 13.80 9.81
N PHE A 45 4.98 14.18 8.94
CA PHE A 45 5.09 13.63 7.58
C PHE A 45 5.40 12.14 7.59
N LEU A 46 6.37 11.70 8.40
CA LEU A 46 6.71 10.28 8.56
C LEU A 46 5.53 9.46 9.07
N ALA A 47 4.76 10.00 10.04
CA ALA A 47 3.57 9.34 10.54
C ALA A 47 2.52 9.17 9.43
N LEU A 48 2.28 10.22 8.63
CA LEU A 48 1.36 10.16 7.49
C LEU A 48 1.78 9.10 6.46
N ILE A 49 3.07 9.08 6.08
CA ILE A 49 3.61 8.09 5.13
C ILE A 49 3.50 6.67 5.71
N SER A 50 3.83 6.48 6.99
CA SER A 50 3.77 5.18 7.64
C SER A 50 2.35 4.61 7.67
N VAL A 51 1.35 5.45 8.00
CA VAL A 51 -0.06 5.04 7.97
C VAL A 51 -0.48 4.66 6.56
N ASN A 52 -0.14 5.48 5.54
CA ASN A 52 -0.48 5.17 4.15
C ASN A 52 0.17 3.87 3.67
N LEU A 53 1.44 3.62 4.00
CA LEU A 53 2.13 2.37 3.66
C LEU A 53 1.50 1.16 4.38
N GLY A 54 1.15 1.31 5.66
CA GLY A 54 0.44 0.26 6.40
C GLY A 54 -0.89 -0.11 5.75
N ILE A 55 -1.64 0.89 5.26
CA ILE A 55 -2.88 0.67 4.50
C ILE A 55 -2.63 -0.12 3.21
N VAL A 56 -1.65 0.32 2.42
CA VAL A 56 -1.32 -0.34 1.15
C VAL A 56 -0.88 -1.79 1.38
N ASN A 57 -0.06 -2.04 2.43
CA ASN A 57 0.38 -3.39 2.76
C ASN A 57 -0.76 -4.32 3.20
N LEU A 58 -1.87 -3.80 3.71
CA LEU A 58 -3.04 -4.60 4.09
C LEU A 58 -3.96 -4.94 2.91
N LEU A 59 -3.70 -4.41 1.70
CA LEU A 59 -4.46 -4.77 0.51
C LEU A 59 -4.29 -6.28 0.21
N PRO A 60 -5.33 -6.96 -0.30
CA PRO A 60 -5.30 -8.39 -0.62
C PRO A 60 -4.52 -8.67 -1.92
N LEU A 61 -3.27 -8.23 -1.96
CA LEU A 61 -2.33 -8.46 -3.04
C LEU A 61 -1.34 -9.54 -2.59
N PRO A 62 -1.17 -10.65 -3.35
CA PRO A 62 -0.39 -11.81 -2.91
C PRO A 62 1.03 -11.51 -2.42
N VAL A 63 1.69 -10.47 -2.97
CA VAL A 63 3.08 -10.09 -2.63
C VAL A 63 3.16 -9.22 -1.38
N LEU A 64 2.05 -8.65 -0.92
CA LEU A 64 1.97 -7.80 0.27
C LEU A 64 1.52 -8.60 1.49
N ASP A 65 1.73 -8.05 2.68
CA ASP A 65 1.32 -8.66 3.96
C ASP A 65 -0.18 -9.02 3.99
N GLY A 66 -1.02 -8.19 3.36
CA GLY A 66 -2.45 -8.38 3.18
C GLY A 66 -2.82 -9.56 2.28
N GLY A 67 -1.93 -9.97 1.37
CA GLY A 67 -2.09 -11.19 0.58
C GLY A 67 -2.03 -12.45 1.43
N HIS A 68 -1.12 -12.49 2.40
CA HIS A 68 -1.06 -13.57 3.38
C HIS A 68 -2.31 -13.60 4.26
N LEU A 69 -2.76 -12.44 4.74
CA LEU A 69 -4.02 -12.30 5.47
C LEU A 69 -5.22 -12.80 4.65
N MET A 70 -5.26 -12.51 3.34
CA MET A 70 -6.29 -13.03 2.44
C MET A 70 -6.24 -14.56 2.38
N PHE A 71 -5.06 -15.17 2.22
CA PHE A 71 -4.96 -16.62 2.23
C PHE A 71 -5.41 -17.22 3.56
N PHE A 72 -5.00 -16.66 4.69
CA PHE A 72 -5.48 -17.11 6.01
C PHE A 72 -6.99 -16.96 6.19
N ALA A 73 -7.58 -15.87 5.67
CA ALA A 73 -9.03 -15.71 5.69
C ALA A 73 -9.74 -16.78 4.86
N ILE A 74 -9.19 -17.12 3.69
CA ILE A 74 -9.71 -18.21 2.85
C ILE A 74 -9.60 -19.54 3.58
N GLU A 75 -8.46 -19.83 4.20
CA GLU A 75 -8.23 -21.05 4.99
C GLU A 75 -9.17 -21.14 6.19
N ALA A 76 -9.43 -20.04 6.88
CA ALA A 76 -10.37 -20.00 8.00
C ALA A 76 -11.81 -20.34 7.58
N VAL A 77 -12.24 -19.87 6.40
CA VAL A 77 -13.57 -20.14 5.85
C VAL A 77 -13.66 -21.56 5.28
N THR A 78 -12.66 -21.99 4.49
CA THR A 78 -12.66 -23.30 3.83
C THR A 78 -12.20 -24.44 4.74
N ARG A 79 -11.61 -24.12 5.90
CA ARG A 79 -10.97 -25.06 6.86
C ARG A 79 -9.96 -26.01 6.21
N ARG A 80 -9.39 -25.61 5.07
CA ARG A 80 -8.41 -26.38 4.31
C ARG A 80 -7.27 -25.44 3.90
N PRO A 81 -6.02 -25.92 3.92
CA PRO A 81 -4.90 -25.10 3.50
C PRO A 81 -5.04 -24.73 2.02
N VAL A 82 -4.68 -23.50 1.66
CA VAL A 82 -4.63 -23.07 0.26
C VAL A 82 -3.47 -23.81 -0.40
N SER A 83 -3.72 -24.52 -1.49
CA SER A 83 -2.69 -25.31 -2.17
C SER A 83 -1.51 -24.45 -2.60
N GLU A 84 -0.29 -24.99 -2.47
CA GLU A 84 0.96 -24.31 -2.85
C GLU A 84 0.94 -23.77 -4.28
N ARG A 85 0.36 -24.53 -5.23
CA ARG A 85 0.22 -24.11 -6.64
C ARG A 85 -0.60 -22.82 -6.78
N VAL A 86 -1.66 -22.66 -5.99
CA VAL A 86 -2.51 -21.45 -6.02
C VAL A 86 -1.77 -20.27 -5.43
N GLN A 87 -1.03 -20.48 -4.34
CA GLN A 87 -0.18 -19.43 -3.76
C GLN A 87 0.90 -19.00 -4.75
N GLU A 88 1.61 -19.95 -5.36
CA GLU A 88 2.69 -19.68 -6.33
C GLU A 88 2.18 -18.89 -7.55
N ILE A 89 1.04 -19.29 -8.13
CA ILE A 89 0.40 -18.55 -9.22
C ILE A 89 -0.01 -17.15 -8.75
N GLY A 90 -0.59 -17.04 -7.55
CA GLY A 90 -0.94 -15.77 -6.92
C GLY A 90 0.27 -14.84 -6.78
N PHE A 91 1.39 -15.33 -6.25
CA PHE A 91 2.63 -14.57 -6.13
C PHE A 91 3.20 -14.15 -7.48
N ARG A 92 3.18 -15.03 -8.48
CA ARG A 92 3.70 -14.72 -9.82
C ARG A 92 2.87 -13.65 -10.52
N VAL A 93 1.54 -13.74 -10.45
CA VAL A 93 0.64 -12.75 -11.02
C VAL A 93 0.71 -11.44 -10.22
N GLY A 94 0.66 -11.53 -8.90
CA GLY A 94 0.75 -10.38 -8.00
C GLY A 94 2.05 -9.59 -8.16
N SER A 95 3.18 -10.28 -8.33
CA SER A 95 4.49 -9.64 -8.52
C SER A 95 4.59 -8.97 -9.89
N ALA A 96 4.08 -9.60 -10.95
CA ALA A 96 4.01 -8.97 -12.27
C ALA A 96 3.17 -7.69 -12.25
N ILE A 97 2.00 -7.71 -11.59
CA ILE A 97 1.14 -6.54 -11.42
C ILE A 97 1.85 -5.46 -10.60
N LEU A 98 2.49 -5.84 -9.49
CA LEU A 98 3.18 -4.89 -8.61
C LEU A 98 4.35 -4.20 -9.31
N VAL A 99 5.15 -4.94 -10.08
CA VAL A 99 6.22 -4.38 -10.91
C VAL A 99 5.66 -3.44 -11.98
N ALA A 100 4.56 -3.81 -12.63
CA ALA A 100 3.91 -2.94 -13.61
C ALA A 100 3.39 -1.64 -12.97
N LEU A 101 2.75 -1.72 -11.81
CA LEU A 101 2.30 -0.55 -11.04
C LEU A 101 3.47 0.33 -10.60
N MET A 102 4.57 -0.27 -10.13
CA MET A 102 5.79 0.47 -9.78
C MET A 102 6.37 1.20 -11.00
N ALA A 103 6.41 0.55 -12.17
CA ALA A 103 6.88 1.16 -13.40
C ALA A 103 6.00 2.36 -13.81
N VAL A 104 4.67 2.21 -13.73
CA VAL A 104 3.72 3.30 -14.01
C VAL A 104 3.87 4.44 -12.99
N ALA A 105 4.00 4.13 -11.70
CA ALA A 105 4.16 5.13 -10.65
C ALA A 105 5.46 5.92 -10.82
N LEU A 106 6.58 5.24 -11.11
CA LEU A 106 7.85 5.89 -11.43
C LEU A 106 7.74 6.75 -12.68
N PHE A 107 7.14 6.24 -13.76
CA PHE A 107 6.95 7.01 -14.99
C PHE A 107 6.12 8.27 -14.74
N ASN A 108 5.04 8.16 -13.99
CA ASN A 108 4.18 9.29 -13.62
C ASN A 108 4.93 10.32 -12.77
N ASP A 109 5.73 9.87 -11.80
CA ASP A 109 6.61 10.72 -10.98
C ASP A 109 7.63 11.49 -11.84
N PHE A 110 8.21 10.85 -12.87
CA PHE A 110 9.11 11.50 -13.84
C PHE A 110 8.40 12.52 -14.71
N THR A 111 7.20 12.23 -15.20
CA THR A 111 6.43 13.19 -16.02
C THR A 111 5.87 14.37 -15.23
N ARG A 112 5.77 14.23 -13.89
CA ARG A 112 5.27 15.28 -13.00
C ARG A 112 6.36 16.24 -12.52
N LEU A 113 7.62 15.91 -12.78
CA LEU A 113 8.83 16.70 -12.54
C LEU A 113 9.04 17.71 -13.67
#